data_AF-A0AAX2UJB1-F1
#
_entry.id   AF-A0AAX2UJB1-F1
#
_cell.length_a   1.000
_cell.length_b   1.000
_cell.length_c   1.000
_cell.angle_alpha   90.00
_cell.angle_beta   90.00
_cell.angle_gamma   90.00
#
_symmetry.space_group_name_H-M   'P 1'
#
loop_
_entity.id
_entity.type
_entity.pdbx_description
1 polymer ?
#
loop_
_entity_poly.entity_id
_entity_poly.type
_entity_poly.pdbx_seq_one_letter_code
_entity_poly.pdbx_strand_id
1 'polypeptide(L)'
;MSEKNIELSLEDEKKKQVIGLYGEMQLAMKLHSLGWQVHRSYIDEGIDFVISKYYCKACEKFSNQFIRQDSWQGKSAKCVTNLCESCKKERLDIVTKYLQVKTSEGKPIYNKDRLVENERNFSFHPKIRYDMDNCVFYVWIAVFADSENLEQATIHYYIFHSSAVVKFDDISLPTYQITDNQKTTLRINKQGQILNKGKKYNYGCFKEFYNYFEILEKF
;
A
#
# COMPACT_ATOMS: atom_id res chain seq x y z
N MET A 1 30.83 -21.49 3.49
CA MET A 1 30.37 -20.64 2.37
C MET A 1 31.55 -19.81 1.91
N SER A 2 31.80 -19.66 0.61
CA SER A 2 32.90 -18.83 0.08
C SER A 2 32.58 -17.34 0.21
N GLU A 3 33.61 -16.48 0.30
CA GLU A 3 33.47 -15.00 0.36
C GLU A 3 32.60 -14.46 -0.78
N LYS A 4 32.78 -15.00 -2.00
CA LYS A 4 31.96 -14.68 -3.18
C LYS A 4 30.46 -14.98 -2.98
N ASN A 5 30.12 -16.03 -2.24
CA ASN A 5 28.72 -16.35 -1.94
C ASN A 5 28.14 -15.40 -0.88
N ILE A 6 28.98 -14.85 -0.01
CA ILE A 6 28.58 -13.87 1.01
C ILE A 6 28.34 -12.51 0.34
N GLU A 7 29.23 -12.06 -0.54
CA GLU A 7 29.06 -10.81 -1.32
C GLU A 7 27.78 -10.83 -2.18
N LEU A 8 27.54 -11.92 -2.91
CA LEU A 8 26.32 -12.09 -3.72
C LEU A 8 25.04 -12.01 -2.85
N SER A 9 25.06 -12.58 -1.64
CA SER A 9 23.91 -12.48 -0.73
C SER A 9 23.66 -11.06 -0.21
N LEU A 10 24.73 -10.30 0.06
CA LEU A 10 24.64 -8.92 0.54
C LEU A 10 24.14 -7.96 -0.54
N GLU A 11 24.55 -8.14 -1.79
CA GLU A 11 24.03 -7.37 -2.92
C GLU A 11 22.54 -7.64 -3.16
N ASP A 12 22.13 -8.90 -3.09
CA ASP A 12 20.71 -9.28 -3.19
C ASP A 12 19.85 -8.69 -2.07
N GLU A 13 20.38 -8.62 -0.85
CA GLU A 13 19.69 -7.98 0.28
C GLU A 13 19.57 -6.47 0.09
N LYS A 14 20.65 -5.80 -0.31
CA LYS A 14 20.62 -4.37 -0.64
C LYS A 14 19.61 -4.07 -1.73
N LYS A 15 19.58 -4.88 -2.79
CA LYS A 15 18.61 -4.73 -3.89
C LYS A 15 17.17 -4.80 -3.38
N LYS A 16 16.86 -5.81 -2.54
CA LYS A 16 15.52 -5.95 -1.94
C LYS A 16 15.15 -4.76 -1.06
N GLN A 17 16.10 -4.22 -0.28
CA GLN A 17 15.88 -3.03 0.54
C GLN A 17 15.58 -1.81 -0.32
N VAL A 18 16.34 -1.57 -1.39
CA VAL A 18 16.13 -0.45 -2.32
C VAL A 18 14.77 -0.56 -3.00
N ILE A 19 14.40 -1.73 -3.50
CA ILE A 19 13.08 -1.97 -4.10
C ILE A 19 11.96 -1.74 -3.08
N GLY A 20 12.16 -2.22 -1.85
CA GLY A 20 11.23 -2.02 -0.73
C GLY A 20 10.94 -0.55 -0.48
N LEU A 21 12.01 0.22 -0.27
CA LEU A 21 11.94 1.68 -0.06
C LEU A 21 11.32 2.40 -1.25
N TYR A 22 11.68 2.02 -2.48
CA TYR A 22 11.12 2.62 -3.69
C TYR A 22 9.61 2.40 -3.78
N GLY A 23 9.13 1.17 -3.56
CA GLY A 23 7.70 0.86 -3.55
C GLY A 23 6.93 1.67 -2.49
N GLU A 24 7.46 1.74 -1.28
CA GLU A 24 6.88 2.52 -0.17
C GLU A 24 6.85 4.03 -0.45
N MET A 25 7.92 4.58 -1.03
CA MET A 25 7.97 5.99 -1.43
C MET A 25 6.92 6.30 -2.51
N GLN A 26 6.78 5.44 -3.52
CA GLN A 26 5.79 5.61 -4.58
C GLN A 26 4.37 5.52 -4.02
N LEU A 27 4.11 4.61 -3.07
CA LEU A 27 2.84 4.57 -2.35
C LEU A 27 2.55 5.89 -1.62
N ALA A 28 3.52 6.41 -0.86
CA ALA A 28 3.37 7.66 -0.13
C ALA A 28 3.08 8.85 -1.07
N MET A 29 3.81 8.95 -2.17
CA MET A 29 3.57 9.98 -3.21
C MET A 29 2.17 9.85 -3.82
N LYS A 30 1.72 8.62 -4.12
CA LYS A 30 0.38 8.36 -4.64
C LYS A 30 -0.70 8.78 -3.64
N LEU A 31 -0.56 8.43 -2.37
CA LEU A 31 -1.49 8.82 -1.30
C LEU A 31 -1.55 10.34 -1.13
N HIS A 32 -0.40 11.02 -1.13
CA HIS A 32 -0.36 12.50 -1.12
C HIS A 32 -1.08 13.12 -2.31
N SER A 33 -0.90 12.57 -3.52
CA SER A 33 -1.61 13.05 -4.72
C SER A 33 -3.13 12.90 -4.63
N LEU A 34 -3.60 11.94 -3.82
CA LEU A 34 -5.02 11.70 -3.52
C LEU A 34 -5.51 12.55 -2.32
N GLY A 35 -4.68 13.47 -1.81
CA GLY A 35 -5.04 14.39 -0.73
C GLY A 35 -4.95 13.79 0.67
N TRP A 36 -4.31 12.63 0.83
CA TRP A 36 -4.00 12.09 2.15
C TRP A 36 -2.77 12.78 2.75
N GLN A 37 -2.84 13.08 4.05
CA GLN A 37 -1.65 13.32 4.85
C GLN A 37 -1.05 11.97 5.21
N VAL A 38 0.24 11.80 4.97
CA VAL A 38 0.93 10.51 5.11
C VAL A 38 2.00 10.66 6.17
N HIS A 39 1.90 9.85 7.22
CA HIS A 39 2.90 9.75 8.27
C HIS A 39 3.49 8.35 8.23
N ARG A 40 4.79 8.25 7.93
CA ARG A 40 5.50 6.98 8.12
C ARG A 40 5.63 6.75 9.61
N SER A 41 5.09 5.64 10.08
CA SER A 41 5.03 5.34 11.50
C SER A 41 5.48 3.92 11.70
N TYR A 42 6.52 3.71 12.49
CA TYR A 42 6.89 2.38 12.95
C TYR A 42 6.21 2.13 14.30
N ILE A 43 4.88 2.15 14.29
CA ILE A 43 4.10 1.79 15.48
C ILE A 43 4.12 0.26 15.53
N ASP A 44 4.77 -0.29 16.56
CA ASP A 44 4.80 -1.69 16.97
C ASP A 44 4.82 -2.72 15.83
N GLU A 45 5.97 -3.01 15.22
CA GLU A 45 6.20 -4.22 14.41
C GLU A 45 5.23 -4.53 13.24
N GLY A 46 4.27 -3.67 12.87
CA GLY A 46 3.27 -4.06 11.88
C GLY A 46 2.49 -2.96 11.14
N ILE A 47 2.47 -1.71 11.60
CA ILE A 47 1.95 -0.57 10.80
C ILE A 47 3.14 0.15 10.18
N ASP A 48 3.07 0.46 8.89
CA ASP A 48 4.12 1.19 8.16
C ASP A 48 3.72 2.65 7.91
N PHE A 49 2.43 2.90 7.68
CA PHE A 49 1.89 4.24 7.48
C PHE A 49 0.62 4.48 8.29
N VAL A 50 0.51 5.70 8.81
CA VAL A 50 -0.74 6.29 9.28
C VAL A 50 -1.11 7.38 8.30
N ILE A 51 -2.29 7.26 7.69
CA ILE A 51 -2.80 8.26 6.77
C ILE A 51 -4.01 8.97 7.36
N SER A 52 -4.13 10.27 7.12
CA SER A 52 -5.27 11.04 7.57
C SER A 52 -5.81 11.99 6.51
N LYS A 53 -7.13 12.23 6.55
CA LYS A 53 -7.82 13.17 5.67
C LYS A 53 -8.99 13.80 6.41
N TYR A 54 -9.30 15.03 6.06
CA TYR A 54 -10.39 15.77 6.68
C TYR A 54 -11.73 15.44 6.03
N TYR A 55 -12.74 15.14 6.85
CA TYR A 55 -14.10 14.84 6.40
C TYR A 55 -15.09 15.86 6.94
N CYS A 56 -15.99 16.32 6.07
CA CYS A 56 -17.09 17.20 6.44
C CYS A 56 -18.39 16.40 6.53
N LYS A 57 -18.93 16.22 7.74
CA LYS A 57 -20.21 15.54 7.95
C LYS A 57 -21.37 16.21 7.24
N ALA A 58 -21.44 17.54 7.28
CA ALA A 58 -22.53 18.29 6.64
C ALA A 58 -22.52 18.21 5.10
N CYS A 59 -21.35 18.05 4.48
CA CYS A 59 -21.22 17.89 3.03
C CYS A 59 -21.09 16.43 2.58
N GLU A 60 -21.02 15.50 3.53
CA GLU A 60 -20.79 14.07 3.34
C GLU A 60 -19.59 13.74 2.42
N LYS A 61 -18.53 14.56 2.49
CA LYS A 61 -17.34 14.39 1.64
C LYS A 61 -16.06 14.81 2.33
N PHE A 62 -14.94 14.27 1.84
CA PHE A 62 -13.62 14.79 2.17
C PHE A 62 -13.44 16.21 1.62
N SER A 63 -12.81 17.08 2.42
CA SER A 63 -12.66 18.49 2.07
C SER A 63 -11.46 19.09 2.78
N ASN A 64 -10.80 20.07 2.16
CA ASN A 64 -9.72 20.80 2.82
C ASN A 64 -10.26 21.80 3.85
N GLN A 65 -9.33 22.29 4.65
CA GLN A 65 -9.57 23.39 5.58
C GLN A 65 -9.86 24.69 4.83
N PHE A 66 -10.90 25.40 5.29
CA PHE A 66 -11.19 26.73 4.81
C PHE A 66 -10.08 27.70 5.25
N ILE A 67 -9.50 28.37 4.28
CA ILE A 67 -8.50 29.40 4.47
C ILE A 67 -9.16 30.76 4.28
N ARG A 68 -9.15 31.59 5.33
CA ARG A 68 -9.57 32.99 5.25
C ARG A 68 -8.38 33.88 4.97
N GLN A 69 -8.56 34.85 4.09
CA GLN A 69 -7.66 35.98 3.93
C GLN A 69 -8.36 37.21 4.50
N ASP A 70 -7.70 37.91 5.42
CA ASP A 70 -8.24 39.09 6.08
C ASP A 70 -7.14 40.11 6.40
N SER A 71 -7.50 41.35 6.75
CA SER A 71 -6.54 42.39 7.13
C SER A 71 -6.32 42.38 8.64
N TRP A 72 -5.08 42.21 9.08
CA TRP A 72 -4.67 42.36 10.47
C TRP A 72 -3.66 43.51 10.59
N GLN A 73 -4.02 44.56 11.32
CA GLN A 73 -3.19 45.76 11.51
C GLN A 73 -2.71 46.37 10.17
N GLY A 74 -3.59 46.40 9.17
CA GLY A 74 -3.28 46.96 7.84
C GLY A 74 -2.44 46.04 6.94
N LYS A 75 -2.12 44.81 7.37
CA LYS A 75 -1.42 43.81 6.56
C LYS A 75 -2.34 42.65 6.21
N SER A 76 -2.26 42.16 4.99
CA SER A 76 -2.95 40.93 4.59
C SER A 76 -2.44 39.74 5.40
N ALA A 77 -3.35 39.00 6.02
CA ALA A 77 -3.09 37.87 6.87
C ALA A 77 -3.90 36.65 6.42
N LYS A 78 -3.27 35.47 6.49
CA LYS A 78 -3.88 34.18 6.17
C LYS A 78 -4.22 33.44 7.45
N CYS A 79 -5.49 33.12 7.65
CA CYS A 79 -5.98 32.34 8.78
C CYS A 79 -6.48 30.97 8.29
N VAL A 80 -5.77 29.90 8.66
CA VAL A 80 -6.22 28.52 8.45
C VAL A 80 -7.23 28.18 9.53
N THR A 81 -8.43 27.75 9.13
CA THR A 81 -9.50 27.36 10.06
C THR A 81 -9.65 25.85 10.09
N ASN A 82 -10.33 25.32 11.10
CA ASN A 82 -10.75 23.91 11.15
C ASN A 82 -12.11 23.68 10.47
N LEU A 83 -12.59 24.63 9.67
CA LEU A 83 -13.88 24.55 8.99
C LEU A 83 -13.73 23.96 7.58
N CYS A 84 -14.78 23.34 7.06
CA CYS A 84 -14.84 22.83 5.69
C CYS A 84 -14.74 23.96 4.66
N GLU A 85 -13.89 23.82 3.63
CA GLU A 85 -13.76 24.82 2.56
C GLU A 85 -15.06 25.03 1.75
N SER A 86 -15.88 23.98 1.64
CA SER A 86 -17.09 23.98 0.83
C SER A 86 -18.25 24.71 1.52
N CYS A 87 -18.60 24.31 2.75
CA CYS A 87 -19.72 24.94 3.48
C CYS A 87 -19.29 26.09 4.40
N LYS A 88 -18.00 26.21 4.71
CA LYS A 88 -17.38 27.27 5.55
C LYS A 88 -17.97 27.40 6.96
N LYS A 89 -18.71 26.37 7.42
CA LYS A 89 -19.46 26.37 8.69
C LYS A 89 -19.15 25.13 9.54
N GLU A 90 -19.16 23.96 8.91
CA GLU A 90 -18.95 22.68 9.60
C GLU A 90 -17.48 22.51 9.99
N ARG A 91 -17.22 22.04 11.22
CA ARG A 91 -15.87 21.66 11.65
C ARG A 91 -15.52 20.33 11.02
N LEU A 92 -14.30 20.23 10.48
CA LEU A 92 -13.82 19.00 9.87
C LEU A 92 -13.45 17.97 10.94
N ASP A 93 -13.88 16.73 10.72
CA ASP A 93 -13.38 15.57 11.43
C ASP A 93 -12.08 15.08 10.79
N ILE A 94 -11.25 14.41 11.58
CA ILE A 94 -10.04 13.74 11.09
C ILE A 94 -10.37 12.26 10.95
N VAL A 95 -10.33 11.75 9.72
CA VAL A 95 -10.40 10.32 9.44
C VAL A 95 -8.99 9.79 9.32
N THR A 96 -8.68 8.75 10.09
CA THR A 96 -7.36 8.12 10.13
C THR A 96 -7.47 6.66 9.69
N LYS A 97 -6.58 6.22 8.80
CA LYS A 97 -6.43 4.82 8.42
C LYS A 97 -4.99 4.36 8.68
N TYR A 98 -4.84 3.08 8.98
CA TYR A 98 -3.57 2.44 9.29
C TYR A 98 -3.23 1.46 8.18
N LEU A 99 -2.05 1.61 7.56
CA LEU A 99 -1.61 0.77 6.45
C LEU A 99 -0.47 -0.13 6.89
N GLN A 100 -0.68 -1.42 6.72
CA GLN A 100 0.38 -2.43 6.69
C GLN A 100 0.84 -2.57 5.25
N VAL A 101 2.13 -2.42 4.97
CA VAL A 101 2.67 -2.36 3.62
C VAL A 101 3.67 -3.46 3.39
N LYS A 102 3.55 -4.11 2.24
CA LYS A 102 4.55 -5.09 1.81
C LYS A 102 4.91 -4.89 0.36
N THR A 103 6.19 -4.66 0.11
CA THR A 103 6.74 -4.58 -1.24
C THR A 103 7.33 -5.92 -1.66
N SER A 104 7.14 -6.28 -2.93
CA SER A 104 7.66 -7.51 -3.53
C SER A 104 8.19 -7.24 -4.92
N GLU A 105 9.42 -7.71 -5.17
CA GLU A 105 10.04 -7.70 -6.49
C GLU A 105 9.50 -8.84 -7.36
N GLY A 106 9.22 -8.54 -8.62
CA GLY A 106 8.82 -9.51 -9.62
C GLY A 106 10.02 -10.28 -10.18
N LYS A 107 10.04 -11.59 -9.99
CA LYS A 107 11.07 -12.46 -10.57
C LYS A 107 10.75 -12.85 -12.01
N PRO A 108 11.74 -12.85 -12.92
CA PRO A 108 11.54 -13.26 -14.31
C PRO A 108 11.04 -14.70 -14.40
N ILE A 109 10.25 -14.97 -15.45
CA ILE A 109 9.71 -16.30 -15.77
C ILE A 109 10.33 -16.74 -17.08
N TYR A 110 10.84 -17.98 -17.12
CA TYR A 110 11.43 -18.57 -18.31
C TYR A 110 10.59 -19.75 -18.78
N ASN A 111 10.29 -19.80 -20.08
CA ASN A 111 9.67 -20.95 -20.74
C ASN A 111 10.62 -21.47 -21.83
N LYS A 112 11.20 -22.67 -21.61
CA LYS A 112 12.23 -23.24 -22.50
C LYS A 112 13.30 -22.21 -22.86
N ASP A 113 13.88 -21.60 -21.83
CA ASP A 113 14.93 -20.57 -21.91
C ASP A 113 14.53 -19.21 -22.51
N ARG A 114 13.25 -19.03 -22.90
CA ARG A 114 12.73 -17.72 -23.33
C ARG A 114 12.11 -16.97 -22.16
N LEU A 115 12.54 -15.72 -21.97
CA LEU A 115 11.93 -14.82 -21.00
C LEU A 115 10.49 -14.50 -21.40
N VAL A 116 9.56 -14.67 -20.46
CA VAL A 116 8.19 -14.20 -20.60
C VAL A 116 8.16 -12.73 -20.19
N GLU A 117 8.23 -11.82 -21.17
CA GLU A 117 8.45 -10.40 -20.91
C GLU A 117 7.35 -9.73 -20.07
N ASN A 118 6.11 -10.16 -20.25
CA ASN A 118 4.94 -9.50 -19.66
C ASN A 118 4.49 -10.07 -18.32
N GLU A 119 5.22 -11.04 -17.77
CA GLU A 119 4.81 -11.74 -16.56
C GLU A 119 5.96 -11.93 -15.58
N ARG A 120 5.64 -11.88 -14.30
CA ARG A 120 6.61 -12.05 -13.22
C ARG A 120 6.00 -12.88 -12.09
N ASN A 121 6.87 -13.58 -11.37
CA ASN A 121 6.51 -14.29 -10.14
C ASN A 121 6.81 -13.41 -8.94
N PHE A 122 5.81 -13.19 -8.10
CA PHE A 122 5.94 -12.42 -6.87
C PHE A 122 5.75 -13.32 -5.65
N SER A 123 6.59 -13.09 -4.64
CA SER A 123 6.36 -13.67 -3.32
C SER A 123 5.28 -12.87 -2.63
N PHE A 124 4.12 -13.47 -2.39
CA PHE A 124 3.06 -12.87 -1.61
C PHE A 124 2.98 -13.53 -0.25
N HIS A 125 2.95 -12.67 0.77
CA HIS A 125 2.98 -13.12 2.13
C HIS A 125 2.34 -12.07 3.06
N PRO A 126 1.01 -12.12 3.28
CA PRO A 126 0.30 -11.11 4.05
C PRO A 126 0.69 -11.23 5.52
N LYS A 127 1.46 -10.25 6.02
CA LYS A 127 1.81 -10.15 7.44
C LYS A 127 0.81 -9.30 8.20
N ILE A 128 -0.30 -9.90 8.61
CA ILE A 128 -1.37 -9.17 9.30
C ILE A 128 -1.24 -9.45 10.78
N ARG A 129 -0.76 -8.43 11.50
CA ARG A 129 -0.33 -8.54 12.91
C ARG A 129 -1.33 -7.93 13.87
N TYR A 130 -2.35 -7.27 13.35
CA TYR A 130 -3.39 -6.62 14.14
C TYR A 130 -4.74 -7.25 13.90
N ASP A 131 -5.57 -7.14 14.93
CA ASP A 131 -6.98 -7.51 14.86
C ASP A 131 -7.69 -6.70 13.76
N MET A 132 -8.75 -7.28 13.19
CA MET A 132 -9.47 -6.76 12.02
C MET A 132 -10.30 -5.52 12.38
N ASP A 133 -9.64 -4.40 12.70
CA ASP A 133 -10.28 -3.09 12.89
C ASP A 133 -10.70 -2.50 11.54
N ASN A 134 -11.83 -1.78 11.55
CA ASN A 134 -12.44 -1.07 10.42
C ASN A 134 -11.53 0.01 9.79
N CYS A 135 -10.43 0.37 10.46
CA CYS A 135 -9.47 1.36 10.00
C CYS A 135 -8.12 0.77 9.54
N VAL A 136 -7.94 -0.55 9.57
CA VAL A 136 -6.68 -1.23 9.21
C VAL A 136 -6.77 -1.83 7.81
N PHE A 137 -5.80 -1.46 6.98
CA PHE A 137 -5.69 -1.89 5.59
C PHE A 137 -4.33 -2.52 5.34
N TYR A 138 -4.31 -3.49 4.44
CA TYR A 138 -3.09 -4.06 3.93
C TYR A 138 -2.88 -3.60 2.48
N VAL A 139 -1.68 -3.15 2.18
CA VAL A 139 -1.25 -2.71 0.85
C VAL A 139 -0.11 -3.59 0.40
N TRP A 140 -0.39 -4.42 -0.59
CA TRP A 140 0.66 -5.16 -1.29
C TRP A 140 1.14 -4.36 -2.50
N ILE A 141 2.45 -4.19 -2.62
CA ILE A 141 3.09 -3.48 -3.71
C ILE A 141 3.89 -4.49 -4.54
N ALA A 142 3.44 -4.74 -5.77
CA ALA A 142 4.15 -5.58 -6.73
C ALA A 142 4.95 -4.68 -7.67
N VAL A 143 6.28 -4.73 -7.56
CA VAL A 143 7.21 -3.93 -8.37
C VAL A 143 7.78 -4.78 -9.50
N PHE A 144 7.41 -4.45 -10.74
CA PHE A 144 8.03 -4.99 -11.94
C PHE A 144 9.33 -4.24 -12.21
N ALA A 145 10.36 -4.58 -11.44
CA ALA A 145 11.71 -4.06 -11.64
C ALA A 145 12.41 -4.89 -12.72
N ASP A 146 12.79 -4.25 -13.81
CA ASP A 146 13.89 -4.72 -14.64
C ASP A 146 15.18 -4.14 -14.03
N SER A 147 16.19 -4.98 -13.82
CA SER A 147 17.18 -4.91 -12.73
C SER A 147 18.04 -3.64 -12.57
N GLU A 148 17.92 -2.65 -13.46
CA GLU A 148 18.81 -1.49 -13.49
C GLU A 148 18.09 -0.12 -13.51
N ASN A 149 16.77 -0.07 -13.74
CA ASN A 149 16.06 1.21 -13.79
C ASN A 149 14.71 1.16 -13.05
N LEU A 150 14.74 1.46 -11.75
CA LEU A 150 13.53 1.52 -10.94
C LEU A 150 12.59 2.66 -11.34
N GLU A 151 13.09 3.75 -11.94
CA GLU A 151 12.25 4.87 -12.36
C GLU A 151 11.23 4.49 -13.45
N GLN A 152 11.54 3.46 -14.23
CA GLN A 152 10.68 2.90 -15.26
C GLN A 152 9.88 1.69 -14.78
N ALA A 153 10.04 1.27 -13.52
CA ALA A 153 9.38 0.10 -12.99
C ALA A 153 7.86 0.30 -12.97
N THR A 154 7.13 -0.70 -13.44
CA THR A 154 5.67 -0.72 -13.28
C THR A 154 5.33 -1.16 -11.86
N ILE A 155 4.46 -0.41 -11.19
CA ILE A 155 4.04 -0.70 -9.82
C ILE A 155 2.54 -0.97 -9.80
N HIS A 156 2.17 -2.06 -9.14
CA HIS A 156 0.79 -2.41 -8.89
C HIS A 156 0.53 -2.42 -7.39
N TYR A 157 -0.59 -1.81 -6.99
CA TYR A 157 -1.06 -1.80 -5.61
C TYR A 157 -2.24 -2.76 -5.50
N TYR A 158 -2.24 -3.61 -4.48
CA TYR A 158 -3.41 -4.40 -4.10
C TYR A 158 -3.79 -3.98 -2.69
N ILE A 159 -4.90 -3.24 -2.58
CA ILE A 159 -5.32 -2.58 -1.35
C ILE A 159 -6.58 -3.26 -0.88
N PHE A 160 -6.55 -3.78 0.33
CA PHE A 160 -7.70 -4.43 0.92
C PHE A 160 -7.83 -4.14 2.41
N HIS A 161 -9.08 -4.09 2.84
CA HIS A 161 -9.43 -4.04 4.25
C HIS A 161 -8.98 -5.33 4.95
N SER A 162 -8.54 -5.24 6.20
CA SER A 162 -8.08 -6.39 7.01
C SER A 162 -9.08 -7.55 7.02
N SER A 163 -10.39 -7.26 7.06
CA SER A 163 -11.44 -8.28 7.01
C SER A 163 -11.53 -9.07 5.70
N ALA A 164 -10.97 -8.57 4.59
CA ALA A 164 -11.00 -9.26 3.30
C ALA A 164 -10.04 -10.46 3.22
N VAL A 165 -9.16 -10.62 4.21
CA VAL A 165 -8.12 -11.64 4.28
C VAL A 165 -8.69 -13.05 4.27
N VAL A 166 -9.87 -13.25 4.85
CA VAL A 166 -10.62 -14.51 4.82
C VAL A 166 -10.85 -15.04 3.40
N LYS A 167 -10.79 -14.18 2.37
CA LYS A 167 -10.96 -14.57 0.97
C LYS A 167 -9.74 -15.31 0.39
N PHE A 168 -8.55 -15.14 0.97
CA PHE A 168 -7.30 -15.64 0.40
C PHE A 168 -6.26 -16.14 1.42
N ASP A 169 -6.60 -16.18 2.71
CA ASP A 169 -5.77 -16.75 3.77
C ASP A 169 -6.59 -17.43 4.89
N ASP A 170 -5.93 -18.23 5.71
CA ASP A 170 -6.53 -18.98 6.81
C ASP A 170 -6.56 -18.17 8.12
N ILE A 171 -7.67 -17.49 8.36
CA ILE A 171 -7.87 -16.68 9.57
C ILE A 171 -8.12 -17.51 10.85
N SER A 172 -8.20 -18.85 10.75
CA SER A 172 -8.35 -19.71 11.93
C SER A 172 -7.02 -19.92 12.68
N LEU A 173 -5.89 -19.60 12.03
CA LEU A 173 -4.58 -19.66 12.65
C LEU A 173 -4.36 -18.43 13.53
N PRO A 174 -3.60 -18.54 14.64
CA PRO A 174 -3.18 -17.37 15.41
C PRO A 174 -2.50 -16.33 14.51
N THR A 175 -2.70 -15.04 14.77
CA THR A 175 -2.24 -13.94 13.91
C THR A 175 -0.74 -13.96 13.60
N TYR A 176 0.09 -14.45 14.55
CA TYR A 176 1.52 -14.65 14.34
C TYR A 176 1.88 -15.88 13.48
N GLN A 177 0.95 -16.81 13.28
CA GLN A 177 1.10 -18.05 12.50
C GLN A 177 0.41 -18.02 11.13
N ILE A 178 -0.56 -17.12 10.91
CA ILE A 178 -1.11 -16.85 9.56
C ILE A 178 0.06 -16.57 8.59
N THR A 179 1.14 -15.96 9.13
CA THR A 179 2.28 -15.50 8.36
C THR A 179 3.38 -16.57 8.15
N ASP A 180 3.71 -17.42 9.11
CA ASP A 180 4.91 -18.26 8.92
C ASP A 180 4.70 -19.47 7.99
N ASN A 181 3.45 -19.81 7.66
CA ASN A 181 3.13 -21.08 6.99
C ASN A 181 2.83 -21.01 5.49
N GLN A 182 2.63 -19.83 4.88
CA GLN A 182 2.21 -19.74 3.47
C GLN A 182 2.97 -18.66 2.67
N LYS A 183 4.21 -18.99 2.27
CA LYS A 183 4.87 -18.25 1.18
C LYS A 183 4.22 -18.64 -0.14
N THR A 184 3.31 -17.80 -0.61
CA THR A 184 2.60 -18.01 -1.88
C THR A 184 3.36 -17.35 -3.02
N THR A 185 3.47 -18.01 -4.16
CA THR A 185 3.94 -17.37 -5.39
C THR A 185 2.74 -16.98 -6.24
N LEU A 186 2.61 -15.69 -6.55
CA LEU A 186 1.59 -15.16 -7.45
C LEU A 186 2.25 -14.80 -8.79
N ARG A 187 1.72 -15.35 -9.87
CA ARG A 187 2.13 -15.05 -11.25
C ARG A 187 1.25 -13.91 -11.75
N ILE A 188 1.87 -12.77 -12.07
CA ILE A 188 1.16 -11.53 -12.37
C ILE A 188 1.63 -11.00 -13.73
N ASN A 189 0.71 -10.51 -14.54
CA ASN A 189 1.04 -9.80 -15.78
C ASN A 189 1.24 -8.28 -15.55
N LYS A 190 1.81 -7.58 -16.53
CA LYS A 190 1.99 -6.11 -16.50
C LYS A 190 0.68 -5.30 -16.36
N GLN A 191 -0.48 -5.93 -16.48
CA GLN A 191 -1.79 -5.31 -16.27
C GLN A 191 -2.29 -5.46 -14.84
N GLY A 192 -1.52 -6.12 -13.94
CA GLY A 192 -1.91 -6.36 -12.56
C GLY A 192 -2.89 -7.52 -12.36
N GLN A 193 -3.01 -8.42 -13.34
CA GLN A 193 -3.87 -9.60 -13.22
C GLN A 193 -3.08 -10.78 -12.68
N ILE A 194 -3.64 -11.46 -11.67
CA ILE A 194 -3.12 -12.73 -11.18
C ILE A 194 -3.56 -13.86 -12.12
N LEU A 195 -2.59 -14.61 -12.63
CA LEU A 195 -2.78 -15.63 -13.66
C LEU A 195 -2.88 -17.05 -13.10
N ASN A 196 -2.38 -17.28 -11.88
CA ASN A 196 -2.40 -18.60 -11.24
C ASN A 196 -3.46 -18.70 -10.15
N LYS A 197 -3.90 -19.94 -9.88
CA LYS A 197 -4.82 -20.27 -8.80
C LYS A 197 -4.07 -20.88 -7.63
N GLY A 198 -4.53 -20.64 -6.40
CA GLY A 198 -4.03 -21.32 -5.22
C GLY A 198 -4.57 -22.74 -5.13
N LYS A 199 -3.92 -23.58 -4.31
CA LYS A 199 -4.41 -24.94 -4.01
C LYS A 199 -5.68 -24.91 -3.16
N LYS A 200 -5.73 -24.00 -2.19
CA LYS A 200 -6.84 -23.83 -1.23
C LYS A 200 -7.70 -22.60 -1.53
N TYR A 201 -7.10 -21.53 -2.07
CA TYR A 201 -7.75 -20.24 -2.27
C TYR A 201 -7.85 -19.84 -3.75
N ASN A 202 -8.94 -19.16 -4.09
CA ASN A 202 -9.13 -18.55 -5.41
C ASN A 202 -8.60 -17.11 -5.41
N TYR A 203 -7.43 -16.90 -6.01
CA TYR A 203 -6.82 -15.57 -6.13
C TYR A 203 -7.50 -14.66 -7.17
N GLY A 204 -8.56 -15.12 -7.84
CA GLY A 204 -9.38 -14.28 -8.71
C GLY A 204 -10.05 -13.11 -7.99
N CYS A 205 -10.15 -13.16 -6.65
CA CYS A 205 -10.64 -12.04 -5.84
C CYS A 205 -9.73 -10.80 -5.88
N PHE A 206 -8.43 -10.94 -6.20
CA PHE A 206 -7.49 -9.82 -6.20
C PHE A 206 -7.80 -8.73 -7.24
N LYS A 207 -8.61 -9.05 -8.25
CA LYS A 207 -9.14 -8.05 -9.19
C LYS A 207 -9.92 -6.93 -8.48
N GLU A 208 -10.53 -7.23 -7.33
CA GLU A 208 -11.30 -6.28 -6.51
C GLU A 208 -10.40 -5.33 -5.73
N PHE A 209 -9.12 -5.69 -5.56
CA PHE A 209 -8.15 -4.95 -4.75
C PHE A 209 -7.16 -4.15 -5.61
N TYR A 210 -7.10 -4.46 -6.91
CA TYR A 210 -6.11 -3.92 -7.82
C TYR A 210 -6.30 -2.40 -8.03
N ASN A 211 -5.28 -1.64 -7.63
CA ASN A 211 -5.23 -0.17 -7.62
C ASN A 211 -6.47 0.49 -6.98
N TYR A 212 -7.12 -0.20 -6.04
CA TYR A 212 -8.40 0.23 -5.48
C TYR A 212 -8.21 1.19 -4.29
N PHE A 213 -7.72 2.39 -4.57
CA PHE A 213 -7.44 3.40 -3.53
C PHE A 213 -8.71 3.95 -2.87
N GLU A 214 -9.83 3.93 -3.58
CA GLU A 214 -11.13 4.43 -3.11
C GLU A 214 -11.63 3.67 -1.88
N ILE A 215 -11.13 2.46 -1.62
CA ILE A 215 -11.46 1.71 -0.41
C ILE A 215 -11.02 2.45 0.87
N LEU A 216 -9.98 3.27 0.80
CA LEU A 216 -9.45 4.03 1.94
C LEU A 216 -10.39 5.16 2.38
N GLU A 217 -11.28 5.59 1.48
CA GLU A 217 -12.29 6.62 1.72
C GLU A 217 -13.62 6.05 2.24
N LYS A 218 -13.73 4.73 2.40
CA LYS A 218 -14.91 4.07 2.97
C LYS A 218 -14.88 4.07 4.50
N PHE A 219 -16.07 4.22 5.09
CA PHE A 219 -16.34 4.16 6.52
C PHE A 219 -16.79 2.76 6.93
#